data_AF-A0A9E4KD94-F1
#
_entry.id   AF-A0A9E4KD94-F1
#
_cell.length_a   1.000
_cell.length_b   1.000
_cell.length_c   1.000
_cell.angle_alpha   90.00
_cell.angle_beta   90.00
_cell.angle_gamma   90.00
#
_symmetry.space_group_name_H-M   'P 1'
#
loop_
_entity.id
_entity.type
_entity.pdbx_description
1 polymer ?
#
loop_
_entity_poly.entity_id
_entity_poly.type
_entity_poly.pdbx_seq_one_letter_code
_entity_poly.pdbx_strand_id
1 'polypeptide(L)'
;MTKLVEIEGIGATYASKLEAADIKSLEALLEQGSTKKGRKALEDSSGISGKLILRWVNMADLFRVKGIGEQYSDLLEAAGVDTVPELAQRKPEN
;
A
#
# COMPACT_ATOMS: atom_id res chain seq x y z
N MET A 1 5.11 13.25 6.43
CA MET A 1 4.26 12.07 6.23
C MET A 1 3.75 12.12 4.82
N THR A 2 3.90 11.00 4.11
CA THR A 2 3.56 10.89 2.70
C THR A 2 2.04 10.81 2.55
N LYS A 3 1.47 11.54 1.57
CA LYS A 3 0.03 11.59 1.39
C LYS A 3 -0.48 10.26 0.84
N LEU A 4 -1.68 9.86 1.25
CA LEU A 4 -2.33 8.64 0.76
C LEU A 4 -2.55 8.64 -0.75
N VAL A 5 -2.81 9.81 -1.33
CA VAL A 5 -3.09 9.98 -2.76
C VAL A 5 -1.88 9.80 -3.68
N GLU A 6 -0.68 9.60 -3.12
CA GLU A 6 0.55 9.30 -3.89
C GLU A 6 0.66 7.81 -4.24
N ILE A 7 -0.31 6.99 -3.84
CA ILE A 7 -0.41 5.57 -4.21
C ILE A 7 -1.51 5.40 -5.26
N GLU A 8 -1.14 4.82 -6.40
CA GLU A 8 -2.06 4.50 -7.49
C GLU A 8 -3.27 3.71 -6.97
N GLY A 9 -4.46 4.20 -7.31
CA GLY A 9 -5.74 3.64 -6.86
C GLY A 9 -6.27 4.16 -5.53
N ILE A 10 -5.51 4.94 -4.74
CA ILE A 10 -6.05 5.68 -3.59
C ILE A 10 -6.49 7.09 -4.05
N GLY A 11 -7.61 7.14 -4.76
CA GLY A 11 -8.27 8.40 -5.10
C GLY A 11 -8.90 9.10 -3.88
N ALA A 12 -9.40 10.32 -4.07
CA ALA A 12 -9.99 11.15 -3.00
C ALA A 12 -11.04 10.41 -2.15
N THR A 13 -11.92 9.62 -2.78
CA THR A 13 -12.95 8.83 -2.09
C THR A 13 -12.35 7.83 -1.10
N TYR A 14 -11.29 7.11 -1.49
CA TYR A 14 -10.65 6.12 -0.63
C TYR A 14 -9.76 6.78 0.41
N ALA A 15 -9.09 7.87 0.05
CA ALA A 15 -8.34 8.69 1.00
C ALA A 15 -9.26 9.18 2.14
N SER A 16 -10.44 9.73 1.83
CA SER A 16 -11.40 10.16 2.87
C SER A 16 -11.91 9.02 3.75
N LYS A 17 -12.10 7.82 3.21
CA LYS A 17 -12.49 6.63 3.99
C LYS A 17 -11.39 6.16 4.93
N LEU A 18 -10.14 6.19 4.47
CA LEU A 18 -8.96 5.87 5.27
C LEU A 18 -8.75 6.91 6.37
N GLU A 19 -8.89 8.21 6.06
CA GLU A 19 -8.81 9.29 7.04
C GLU A 19 -9.89 9.18 8.12
N ALA A 20 -11.11 8.78 7.75
CA ALA A 20 -12.19 8.48 8.70
C ALA A 20 -11.88 7.28 9.61
N ALA A 21 -11.02 6.35 9.15
CA ALA A 21 -10.48 5.24 9.92
C ALA A 21 -9.15 5.61 10.65
N ASP A 22 -8.86 6.91 10.80
CA ASP A 22 -7.65 7.48 11.40
C ASP A 22 -6.33 7.16 10.69
N ILE A 23 -6.39 6.75 9.42
CA ILE A 23 -5.24 6.59 8.55
C ILE A 23 -5.05 7.88 7.74
N LYS A 24 -4.07 8.70 8.13
CA LYS A 24 -3.81 10.02 7.51
C LYS A 24 -2.54 10.07 6.65
N SER A 25 -1.82 8.95 6.56
CA SER A 25 -0.56 8.88 5.82
C SER A 25 -0.24 7.46 5.37
N LEU A 26 0.68 7.34 4.41
CA LEU A 26 1.20 6.04 3.99
C LEU A 26 1.95 5.31 5.10
N GLU A 27 2.64 6.04 5.97
CA GLU A 27 3.34 5.44 7.11
C GLU A 27 2.33 4.81 8.09
N ALA A 28 1.22 5.50 8.37
CA ALA A 28 0.15 4.98 9.21
C ALA A 28 -0.56 3.78 8.55
N LEU A 29 -0.79 3.84 7.24
CA LEU A 29 -1.38 2.74 6.48
C LEU A 29 -0.49 1.48 6.56
N LEU A 30 0.81 1.63 6.35
CA LEU A 30 1.76 0.52 6.42
C LEU A 30 1.81 -0.04 7.85
N GLU A 31 1.95 0.81 8.86
CA GLU A 31 2.01 0.39 10.26
C GLU A 31 0.79 -0.42 10.68
N GLN A 32 -0.41 0.11 10.44
CA GLN A 32 -1.65 -0.53 10.85
C GLN A 32 -2.06 -1.69 9.92
N GLY A 33 -1.68 -1.64 8.64
CA GLY A 33 -2.02 -2.63 7.63
C GLY A 33 -1.00 -3.78 7.48
N SER A 34 0.14 -3.75 8.17
CA SER A 34 1.20 -4.76 8.04
C SER A 34 0.75 -6.18 8.43
N THR A 35 -0.26 -6.31 9.30
CA THR A 35 -0.75 -7.62 9.77
C THR A 35 -2.11 -7.96 9.19
N LYS A 36 -2.42 -9.25 9.05
CA LYS A 36 -3.76 -9.72 8.62
C LYS A 36 -4.88 -9.17 9.52
N LYS A 37 -4.63 -9.12 10.84
CA LYS A 37 -5.57 -8.57 11.82
C LYS A 37 -5.78 -7.07 11.62
N GLY A 38 -4.70 -6.32 11.41
CA GLY A 38 -4.76 -4.90 11.15
C GLY A 38 -5.52 -4.56 9.86
N ARG A 39 -5.27 -5.28 8.77
CA ARG A 39 -6.04 -5.13 7.52
C ARG A 39 -7.53 -5.45 7.70
N LYS A 40 -7.85 -6.47 8.49
CA LYS A 40 -9.25 -6.79 8.80
C LYS A 40 -9.94 -5.65 9.56
N ALA A 41 -9.26 -5.06 10.54
CA ALA A 41 -9.77 -3.90 11.28
C ALA A 41 -9.94 -2.66 10.37
N LEU A 42 -9.02 -2.44 9.43
CA LEU A 42 -9.15 -1.39 8.43
C LEU A 42 -10.32 -1.65 7.47
N GLU A 43 -10.54 -2.89 7.06
CA GLU A 43 -11.69 -3.27 6.24
C GLU A 43 -13.01 -3.00 6.97
N ASP A 44 -13.09 -3.35 8.25
CA ASP A 44 -14.29 -3.15 9.07
C ASP A 44 -14.57 -1.66 9.35
N SER A 45 -13.54 -0.84 9.54
CA SER A 45 -13.68 0.59 9.86
C SER A 45 -13.86 1.48 8.63
N SER A 46 -13.17 1.19 7.53
CA SER A 46 -13.22 2.00 6.30
C SER A 46 -14.25 1.49 5.28
N GLY A 47 -14.73 0.25 5.42
CA GLY A 47 -15.59 -0.42 4.44
C GLY A 47 -14.89 -0.69 3.10
N ILE A 48 -13.56 -0.69 3.07
CA ILE A 48 -12.75 -1.00 1.91
C ILE A 48 -12.38 -2.47 1.95
N SER A 49 -12.43 -3.17 0.80
CA SER A 49 -12.11 -4.59 0.77
C SER A 49 -10.68 -4.87 1.25
N GLY A 50 -10.50 -5.95 2.01
CA GLY A 50 -9.19 -6.36 2.51
C GLY A 50 -8.16 -6.63 1.41
N LYS A 51 -8.63 -6.97 0.19
CA LYS A 51 -7.79 -7.10 -1.00
C LYS A 51 -7.18 -5.77 -1.45
N LEU A 52 -7.98 -4.69 -1.50
CA LEU A 52 -7.49 -3.36 -1.84
C LEU A 52 -6.55 -2.82 -0.76
N ILE A 53 -6.90 -3.02 0.51
CA ILE A 53 -6.04 -2.61 1.63
C ILE A 53 -4.69 -3.34 1.56
N LEU A 54 -4.68 -4.65 1.28
CA LEU A 54 -3.43 -5.41 1.11
C LEU A 54 -2.58 -4.84 -0.03
N ARG A 55 -3.18 -4.57 -1.18
CA ARG A 55 -2.49 -3.97 -2.33
C ARG A 55 -1.81 -2.66 -1.95
N TRP A 56 -2.54 -1.74 -1.30
CA TRP A 56 -1.97 -0.45 -0.92
C TRP A 56 -0.90 -0.54 0.17
N VAL A 57 -1.03 -1.48 1.12
CA VAL A 57 0.02 -1.74 2.12
C VAL A 57 1.30 -2.21 1.45
N ASN A 58 1.19 -3.12 0.47
CA ASN A 58 2.32 -3.61 -0.32
C ASN A 58 2.98 -2.48 -1.11
N MET A 59 2.20 -1.64 -1.78
CA MET A 59 2.73 -0.48 -2.50
C MET A 59 3.39 0.53 -1.56
N ALA A 60 2.79 0.79 -0.39
CA ALA A 60 3.37 1.66 0.64
C ALA A 60 4.69 1.10 1.18
N ASP A 61 4.83 -0.23 1.25
CA ASP A 61 6.09 -0.89 1.62
C ASP A 61 7.18 -0.66 0.57
N LEU A 62 6.86 -0.87 -0.71
CA LEU A 62 7.77 -0.64 -1.83
C LEU A 62 8.20 0.83 -1.95
N PHE A 63 7.30 1.77 -1.68
CA PHE A 63 7.55 3.22 -1.73
C PHE A 63 8.66 3.68 -0.75
N ARG A 64 9.00 2.87 0.26
CA ARG A 64 10.08 3.16 1.20
C ARG A 64 11.47 2.98 0.60
N VAL A 65 11.58 2.24 -0.50
CA VAL A 65 12.85 1.98 -1.17
C VAL A 65 13.25 3.23 -1.96
N LYS A 66 14.38 3.83 -1.58
CA LYS A 66 14.90 5.02 -2.27
C LYS A 66 15.06 4.75 -3.77
N GLY A 67 14.36 5.53 -4.59
CA GLY A 67 14.36 5.38 -6.05
C GLY A 67 13.10 4.70 -6.62
N ILE A 68 12.22 4.17 -5.76
CA ILE A 68 10.91 3.62 -6.17
C ILE A 68 9.83 4.64 -5.79
N GLY A 69 9.34 5.37 -6.79
CA GLY A 69 8.14 6.20 -6.68
C GLY A 69 6.88 5.46 -7.09
N GLU A 70 5.76 6.17 -7.13
CA GLU A 70 4.41 5.65 -7.43
C GLU A 70 4.36 4.75 -8.68
N GLN A 71 4.90 5.24 -9.79
CA GLN A 71 4.84 4.53 -11.07
C GLN A 71 5.64 3.22 -11.07
N TYR A 72 6.73 3.17 -10.29
CA TYR A 72 7.54 1.96 -10.18
C TYR A 72 6.96 0.99 -9.16
N SER A 73 6.32 1.45 -8.09
CA SER A 73 5.66 0.55 -7.14
C SER A 73 4.41 -0.11 -7.74
N ASP A 74 3.62 0.63 -8.54
CA ASP A 74 2.48 0.06 -9.28
C ASP A 74 2.94 -0.93 -10.36
N LEU A 75 3.99 -0.60 -11.13
CA LEU A 75 4.55 -1.52 -12.13
C LEU A 75 5.08 -2.81 -11.48
N LEU A 76 5.75 -2.71 -10.33
CA LEU A 76 6.27 -3.86 -9.60
C LEU A 76 5.12 -4.75 -9.09
N GLU A 77 4.08 -4.17 -8.52
CA GLU A 77 2.88 -4.91 -8.09
C GLU A 77 2.19 -5.59 -9.28
N ALA A 78 2.00 -4.88 -10.39
CA ALA A 78 1.45 -5.44 -11.62
C ALA A 78 2.31 -6.57 -12.21
N ALA A 79 3.63 -6.54 -11.99
CA ALA A 79 4.57 -7.60 -12.35
C ALA A 79 4.66 -8.75 -11.31
N GLY A 80 3.75 -8.76 -10.33
CA GLY A 80 3.68 -9.74 -9.25
C GLY A 80 4.85 -9.66 -8.26
N VAL A 81 5.45 -8.48 -8.11
CA VAL A 81 6.41 -8.16 -7.06
C VAL A 81 5.66 -7.37 -6.01
N ASP A 82 5.05 -8.10 -5.08
CA ASP A 82 4.14 -7.55 -4.09
C ASP A 82 4.89 -7.05 -2.85
N THR A 83 6.14 -7.48 -2.64
CA THR A 83 6.87 -7.20 -1.40
C THR A 83 8.35 -6.87 -1.63
N VAL A 84 8.95 -6.15 -0.68
CA VAL A 84 10.41 -5.84 -0.71
C VAL A 84 11.28 -7.11 -0.74
N PRO A 85 11.00 -8.19 0.01
CA PRO A 85 11.74 -9.44 -0.12
C PRO A 85 11.65 -10.07 -1.51
N GLU A 86 10.49 -10.03 -2.16
CA GLU A 86 10.36 -10.54 -3.53
C GLU A 86 11.18 -9.71 -4.51
N LEU A 87 11.15 -8.38 -4.38
CA LEU A 87 11.98 -7.49 -5.18
C LEU A 87 13.47 -7.81 -5.03
N ALA A 88 13.92 -8.06 -3.80
CA ALA A 88 15.32 -8.36 -3.51
C ALA A 88 15.81 -9.69 -4.12
N GLN A 89 14.91 -10.63 -4.43
CA GLN A 89 15.24 -11.95 -4.97
C GLN A 89 15.00 -12.06 -6.50
N ARG A 90 14.33 -11.08 -7.11
CA ARG A 90 14.11 -11.05 -8.56
C ARG A 90 15.42 -10.84 -9.32
N LYS A 91 15.58 -11.59 -10.41
CA LYS A 91 16.67 -11.38 -11.37
C LYS A 91 16.15 -10.51 -12.51
N PRO A 92 16.90 -9.49 -12.95
CA PRO A 92 16.48 -8.60 -14.04
C PRO A 92 16.37 -9.30 -15.40
N GLU A 93 16.91 -10.52 -15.52
CA GLU A 93 16.87 -11.35 -16.72
C GLU A 93 15.49 -11.99 -16.98
N ASN A 94 14.54 -11.88 -16.02
CA ASN A 94 13.18 -12.44 -16.08
C ASN A 94 12.11 -11.38 -15.82
#